data_AF-A0A7V8LPC6-F1
#
_entry.id   AF-A0A7V8LPC6-F1
#
_cell.length_a   1.000
_cell.length_b   1.000
_cell.length_c   1.000
_cell.angle_alpha   90.00
_cell.angle_beta   90.00
_cell.angle_gamma   90.00
#
_symmetry.space_group_name_H-M   'P 1'
#
loop_
_entity.id
_entity.type
_entity.pdbx_description
1 polymer ?
#
loop_
_entity_poly.entity_id
_entity_poly.type
_entity_poly.pdbx_seq_one_letter_code
_entity_poly.pdbx_strand_id
1 'polypeptide(L)'
;MALAHLFDEPHRLTAPDAEFCSAADRPEEWAALSVGWSRVVGAARVIQSRHKLDSEDDVLSQCADAAREAAVGELRWCWARLVHRYVEGMSADA
;
A
#
# COMPACT_ATOMS: atom_id res chain seq x y z
N MET A 1 -7.34 -8.77 24.64
CA MET A 1 -7.76 -9.24 23.30
C MET A 1 -8.48 -8.11 22.57
N ALA A 2 -7.76 -7.06 22.14
CA ALA A 2 -8.35 -5.92 21.43
C ALA A 2 -7.78 -5.73 20.00
N LEU A 3 -6.62 -6.34 19.71
CA LEU A 3 -5.94 -6.21 18.41
C LEU A 3 -6.52 -7.14 17.32
N ALA A 4 -7.17 -8.25 17.70
CA ALA A 4 -7.71 -9.21 16.75
C ALA A 4 -8.87 -8.63 15.92
N HIS A 5 -9.73 -7.82 16.55
CA HIS A 5 -10.85 -7.16 15.85
C HIS A 5 -10.42 -6.05 14.88
N LEU A 6 -9.18 -5.54 15.00
CA LEU A 6 -8.67 -4.50 14.11
C LEU A 6 -8.36 -5.04 12.70
N PHE A 7 -8.16 -6.34 12.56
CA PHE A 7 -7.77 -6.99 11.30
C PHE A 7 -8.91 -7.77 10.64
N ASP A 8 -10.09 -7.86 11.27
CA ASP A 8 -11.23 -8.68 10.81
C ASP A 8 -12.17 -7.93 9.84
N GLU A 9 -12.17 -6.60 9.84
CA GLU A 9 -13.04 -5.85 8.93
C GLU A 9 -12.42 -5.84 7.52
N PRO A 10 -13.22 -6.03 6.44
CA PRO A 10 -12.72 -5.92 5.08
C PRO A 10 -12.24 -4.50 4.86
N HIS A 11 -10.94 -4.28 5.09
CA HIS A 11 -10.31 -2.99 4.96
C HIS A 11 -10.46 -2.61 3.49
N ARG A 12 -11.40 -1.70 3.22
CA ARG A 12 -11.35 -0.86 2.03
C ARG A 12 -9.90 -0.36 1.92
N LEU A 13 -9.43 -0.11 0.70
CA LEU A 13 -8.19 0.63 0.49
C LEU A 13 -8.40 2.07 0.98
N THR A 14 -8.58 2.25 2.28
CA THR A 14 -8.69 3.53 2.96
C THR A 14 -7.30 4.10 3.03
N ALA A 15 -7.17 5.35 2.63
CA ALA A 15 -5.93 6.08 2.80
C ALA A 15 -5.53 6.10 4.29
N PRO A 16 -4.24 6.31 4.59
CA PRO A 16 -3.79 6.58 5.95
C PRO A 16 -4.63 7.71 6.56
N ASP A 17 -5.01 7.57 7.83
CA ASP A 17 -5.83 8.56 8.52
C ASP A 17 -4.97 9.73 9.02
N ALA A 18 -5.29 10.94 8.58
CA ALA A 18 -4.51 12.14 8.88
C ALA A 18 -4.53 12.53 10.36
N GLU A 19 -5.63 12.29 11.05
CA GLU A 19 -5.78 12.64 12.47
C GLU A 19 -4.98 11.69 13.33
N PHE A 20 -5.10 10.38 13.09
CA PHE A 20 -4.33 9.36 13.81
C PHE A 20 -2.83 9.40 13.51
N CYS A 21 -2.43 9.93 12.36
CA CYS A 21 -1.02 10.04 11.97
C CYS A 21 -0.38 11.38 12.32
N SER A 22 -1.03 12.27 13.09
CA SER A 22 -0.50 13.59 13.45
C SER A 22 -0.09 14.42 12.23
N ALA A 23 -0.85 14.32 11.13
CA ALA A 23 -0.53 14.99 9.87
C ALA A 23 -0.40 16.52 10.00
N ALA A 24 -1.14 17.11 10.94
CA ALA A 24 -1.10 18.55 11.21
C ALA A 24 0.27 19.02 11.73
N ASP A 25 0.97 18.17 12.49
CA ASP A 25 2.27 18.48 13.07
C ASP A 25 3.39 18.35 12.02
N ARG A 26 3.18 17.53 10.98
CA ARG A 26 4.17 17.19 9.94
C ARG A 26 3.55 17.19 8.53
N PRO A 27 3.10 18.36 8.03
CA PRO A 27 2.34 18.44 6.78
C PRO A 27 3.16 18.06 5.55
N GLU A 28 4.47 18.30 5.54
CA GLU A 28 5.34 17.98 4.40
C GLU A 28 5.58 16.47 4.28
N GLU A 29 5.93 15.81 5.38
CA GLU A 29 6.13 14.37 5.43
C GLU A 29 4.81 13.63 5.17
N TRP A 30 3.70 14.16 5.68
CA TRP A 30 2.36 13.64 5.40
C TRP A 30 1.98 13.76 3.93
N ALA A 31 2.27 14.89 3.29
CA ALA A 31 2.02 15.07 1.86
C ALA A 31 2.83 14.07 1.03
N ALA A 32 4.10 13.85 1.38
CA ALA A 32 4.94 12.86 0.72
C ALA A 32 4.39 11.43 0.88
N LEU A 33 3.96 11.05 2.08
CA LEU A 33 3.34 9.75 2.36
C LEU A 33 2.04 9.57 1.57
N SER A 34 1.19 10.59 1.54
CA SER A 34 -0.11 10.59 0.85
C SER A 34 0.04 10.46 -0.68
N VAL A 35 1.01 11.15 -1.27
CA VAL A 35 1.36 10.99 -2.69
C VAL A 35 1.91 9.59 -2.95
N GLY A 36 2.77 9.09 -2.07
CA GLY A 36 3.30 7.71 -2.13
C GLY A 36 2.19 6.66 -2.12
N TRP A 37 1.25 6.76 -1.17
CA TRP A 37 0.07 5.90 -1.08
C TRP A 37 -0.74 5.91 -2.39
N SER A 38 -1.04 7.10 -2.90
CA SER A 38 -1.82 7.26 -4.15
C SER A 38 -1.14 6.56 -5.33
N ARG A 39 0.19 6.63 -5.42
CA ARG A 39 0.98 5.94 -6.45
C ARG A 39 0.95 4.42 -6.27
N VAL A 40 1.10 3.91 -5.04
CA VAL A 40 1.03 2.48 -4.74
C VAL A 40 -0.35 1.91 -5.10
N VAL A 41 -1.43 2.59 -4.72
CA VAL A 41 -2.80 2.16 -5.06
C VAL A 41 -3.02 2.20 -6.57
N GLY A 42 -2.53 3.24 -7.26
CA GLY A 42 -2.58 3.34 -8.72
C GLY A 42 -1.88 2.14 -9.39
N ALA A 43 -0.65 1.82 -8.97
CA ALA A 43 0.11 0.69 -9.48
C ALA A 43 -0.59 -0.66 -9.19
N ALA A 44 -1.13 -0.84 -7.97
CA ALA A 44 -1.87 -2.05 -7.61
C ALA A 44 -3.11 -2.26 -8.50
N ARG A 45 -3.84 -1.19 -8.83
CA ARG A 45 -4.99 -1.25 -9.76
C ARG A 45 -4.55 -1.64 -11.17
N VAL A 46 -3.41 -1.12 -11.65
CA VAL A 46 -2.86 -1.50 -12.97
C VAL A 46 -2.48 -2.97 -12.99
N ILE A 47 -1.77 -3.46 -11.97
CA ILE A 47 -1.40 -4.88 -11.84
C ILE A 47 -2.65 -5.76 -11.81
N GLN A 48 -3.67 -5.39 -11.04
CA GLN A 48 -4.91 -6.17 -10.95
C GLN A 48 -5.66 -6.23 -12.29
N SER A 49 -5.76 -5.10 -13.01
CA SER A 49 -6.36 -5.06 -14.34
C SER A 49 -5.57 -5.89 -15.34
N ARG A 50 -4.24 -5.87 -15.26
CA ARG A 50 -3.36 -6.64 -16.14
C ARG A 50 -3.46 -8.13 -15.87
N HIS A 51 -3.44 -8.53 -14.60
CA HIS A 51 -3.64 -9.92 -14.17
C HIS A 51 -4.93 -10.51 -14.71
N LYS A 52 -6.04 -9.77 -14.69
CA LYS A 52 -7.30 -10.21 -15.29
C LYS A 52 -7.12 -10.56 -16.78
N LEU A 53 -6.51 -9.66 -17.56
CA LEU A 53 -6.30 -9.89 -18.99
C LEU A 53 -5.34 -11.07 -19.24
N ASP A 54 -4.25 -11.15 -18.48
CA ASP A 54 -3.26 -12.21 -18.61
C ASP A 54 -3.81 -13.58 -18.18
N SER A 55 -4.77 -13.61 -17.24
CA SER A 55 -5.43 -14.86 -16.82
C SER A 55 -6.38 -15.45 -17.87
N GLU A 56 -6.82 -14.65 -18.84
CA GLU A 56 -7.71 -15.06 -19.93
C GLU A 56 -6.93 -15.49 -21.19
N ASP A 57 -5.60 -15.36 -21.19
CA ASP A 57 -4.72 -15.73 -22.31
C ASP A 57 -4.18 -17.17 -22.16
N ASP A 58 -4.12 -17.92 -23.28
CA ASP A 58 -3.75 -19.34 -23.31
C ASP A 58 -2.33 -19.63 -22.82
N VAL A 59 -1.41 -18.66 -22.97
CA VAL A 59 0.00 -18.82 -22.58
C VAL A 59 0.28 -18.09 -21.27
N LEU A 60 -0.16 -16.84 -21.14
CA LEU A 60 0.16 -16.01 -19.97
C LEU A 60 -0.55 -16.49 -18.70
N SER A 61 -1.70 -17.16 -18.80
CA SER A 61 -2.41 -17.74 -17.65
C SER A 61 -1.55 -18.69 -16.82
N GLN A 62 -0.56 -19.36 -17.45
CA GLN A 62 0.37 -20.27 -16.77
C GLN A 62 1.30 -19.56 -15.77
N CYS A 63 1.48 -18.24 -15.89
CA CYS A 63 2.32 -17.45 -14.98
C CYS A 63 1.62 -16.22 -14.37
N ALA A 64 0.37 -15.93 -14.74
CA ALA A 64 -0.34 -14.71 -14.35
C ALA A 64 -0.41 -14.53 -12.82
N ASP A 65 -0.74 -15.57 -12.06
CA ASP A 65 -0.83 -15.49 -10.60
C ASP A 65 0.53 -15.21 -9.95
N ALA A 66 1.57 -15.94 -10.35
CA ALA A 66 2.91 -15.77 -9.82
C ALA A 66 3.46 -14.36 -10.13
N ALA A 67 3.21 -13.86 -11.34
CA ALA A 67 3.60 -12.50 -11.73
C ALA A 67 2.87 -11.43 -10.91
N ARG A 68 1.55 -11.59 -10.69
CA ARG A 68 0.75 -10.69 -9.85
C ARG A 68 1.28 -10.67 -8.41
N GLU A 69 1.52 -11.84 -7.83
CA GLU A 69 1.97 -11.96 -6.44
C GLU A 69 3.34 -11.35 -6.21
N ALA A 70 4.30 -11.60 -7.11
CA ALA A 70 5.62 -10.98 -7.06
C ALA A 70 5.49 -9.44 -7.13
N ALA A 71 4.75 -8.92 -8.10
CA ALA A 71 4.59 -7.47 -8.26
C ALA A 71 3.88 -6.80 -7.06
N VAL A 72 2.84 -7.43 -6.52
CA VAL A 72 2.15 -6.94 -5.31
C VAL A 72 3.05 -7.03 -4.08
N GLY A 73 3.88 -8.07 -3.98
CA GLY A 73 4.89 -8.21 -2.92
C GLY A 73 5.84 -7.01 -2.88
N GLU A 74 6.38 -6.62 -4.03
CA GLU A 74 7.24 -5.43 -4.16
C GLU A 74 6.49 -4.13 -3.79
N LEU A 75 5.22 -3.99 -4.20
CA LEU A 75 4.42 -2.83 -3.80
C LEU A 75 4.21 -2.73 -2.29
N ARG A 76 3.98 -3.86 -1.61
CA ARG A 76 3.88 -3.90 -0.13
C ARG A 76 5.19 -3.46 0.52
N TRP A 77 6.33 -3.89 -0.04
CA TRP A 77 7.65 -3.48 0.45
C TRP A 77 7.92 -1.99 0.23
N CYS A 78 7.57 -1.45 -0.93
CA CYS A 78 7.65 -0.01 -1.22
C CYS A 78 6.79 0.80 -0.24
N TRP A 79 5.56 0.35 0.01
CA TRP A 79 4.67 0.97 0.98
C TRP A 79 5.26 0.95 2.40
N ALA A 80 5.75 -0.21 2.85
CA ALA A 80 6.38 -0.34 4.16
C ALA A 80 7.56 0.62 4.35
N ARG A 81 8.37 0.84 3.31
CA ARG A 81 9.47 1.82 3.33
C ARG A 81 9.00 3.26 3.47
N LEU A 82 7.92 3.63 2.78
CA LEU A 82 7.34 4.97 2.88
C LEU A 82 6.80 5.24 4.29
N VAL A 83 6.06 4.28 4.85
CA VAL A 83 5.57 4.34 6.23
C VAL A 83 6.73 4.39 7.22
N HIS A 84 7.74 3.55 7.05
CA HIS A 84 8.89 3.52 7.94
C HIS A 84 9.60 4.88 7.98
N ARG A 85 9.82 5.51 6.82
CA ARG A 85 10.42 6.86 6.75
C ARG A 85 9.56 7.91 7.47
N TYR A 86 8.24 7.84 7.30
CA TYR A 86 7.32 8.73 7.99
C TYR A 86 7.42 8.57 9.52
N VAL A 87 7.38 7.33 10.01
CA VAL A 87 7.48 7.01 11.44
C VAL A 87 8.85 7.37 12.02
N GLU A 88 9.94 7.11 11.30
CA GLU A 88 11.29 7.54 11.74
C GLU A 88 11.37 9.05 11.88
N GLY A 89 10.81 9.80 10.91
CA GLY A 89 10.70 11.25 10.98
C GLY A 89 9.88 11.75 12.18
N MET A 90 8.89 10.97 12.64
CA MET A 90 8.13 11.26 13.86
C MET A 90 8.96 11.01 15.13
N SER A 91 9.76 9.93 15.16
CA SER A 91 10.55 9.55 16.35
C SER A 91 11.82 10.37 16.58
N ALA A 92 12.32 11.09 15.57
CA ALA A 92 13.57 11.85 15.68
C ALA A 92 13.47 13.16 16.49
N ASP A 93 12.25 13.64 16.75
CA ASP A 93 11.99 14.92 17.45
C ASP A 93 11.41 14.75 18.87
N ALA A 94 11.42 13.53 19.42
CA ALA A 94 10.99 13.20 20.78
C ALA A 94 12.17 12.81 21.67
#